data_AF-A0A9D6XZF3-F1
#
_entry.id   AF-A0A9D6XZF3-F1
#
_cell.length_a   1.000
_cell.length_b   1.000
_cell.length_c   1.000
_cell.angle_alpha   90.00
_cell.angle_beta   90.00
_cell.angle_gamma   90.00
#
_symmetry.space_group_name_H-M   'P 1'
#
loop_
_entity.id
_entity.type
_entity.pdbx_description
1 polymer ?
#
loop_
_entity_poly.entity_id
_entity_poly.type
_entity_poly.pdbx_seq_one_letter_code
_entity_poly.pdbx_strand_id
1 'polypeptide(L)'
;MLLVRLIVSLVLGFHCAMAAAAVTCEQLADIAYATQQLRDQGHSLHVVLAEAGKLELSGKFTSNELDRIKDVVERAFKGIRSPLEVLQECKDKLPR
;
A
#
# COMPACT_ATOMS: atom_id res chain seq x y z
N MET A 1 37.29 -35.32 -4.29
CA MET A 1 36.99 -34.08 -3.53
C MET A 1 36.60 -32.90 -4.44
N LEU A 2 35.78 -33.11 -5.47
CA LEU A 2 35.36 -32.05 -6.42
C LEU A 2 33.82 -31.90 -6.52
N LEU A 3 33.06 -32.82 -5.95
CA LEU A 3 31.58 -32.81 -6.01
C LEU A 3 30.92 -31.99 -4.89
N VAL A 4 31.60 -31.78 -3.76
CA VAL A 4 31.02 -31.08 -2.59
C VAL A 4 30.95 -29.56 -2.78
N ARG A 5 31.74 -29.00 -3.71
CA ARG A 5 31.80 -27.54 -3.94
C ARG A 5 30.71 -26.99 -4.85
N LEU A 6 30.03 -27.84 -5.62
CA LEU A 6 28.98 -27.40 -6.56
C LEU A 6 27.61 -27.19 -5.89
N ILE A 7 27.35 -27.84 -4.75
CA ILE A 7 26.05 -27.79 -4.06
C ILE A 7 25.92 -26.52 -3.20
N VAL A 8 27.03 -25.97 -2.71
CA VAL A 8 27.02 -24.78 -1.82
C VAL A 8 26.70 -23.48 -2.57
N SER A 9 26.88 -23.45 -3.90
CA SER A 9 26.63 -22.23 -4.69
C SER A 9 25.17 -22.06 -5.14
N LEU A 10 24.33 -23.10 -5.01
CA LEU A 10 22.93 -23.05 -5.45
C LEU A 10 21.95 -22.55 -4.37
N VAL A 11 22.41 -22.39 -3.12
CA VAL A 11 21.53 -22.08 -1.97
C VAL A 11 21.40 -20.56 -1.71
N LEU A 12 22.26 -19.71 -2.29
CA LEU A 12 22.19 -18.26 -2.05
C LEU A 12 21.43 -17.46 -3.12
N GLY A 13 21.06 -18.06 -4.25
CA GLY A 13 20.50 -17.33 -5.39
C GLY A 13 18.97 -17.16 -5.44
N PHE A 14 18.24 -17.77 -4.50
CA PHE A 14 16.77 -17.74 -4.49
C PHE A 14 16.22 -17.05 -3.24
N HIS A 15 16.80 -15.90 -2.89
CA HIS A 15 16.01 -14.85 -2.26
C HIS A 15 15.16 -14.23 -3.36
N CYS A 16 14.17 -15.00 -3.84
CA CYS A 16 12.98 -14.40 -4.41
C CYS A 16 12.46 -13.47 -3.33
N ALA A 17 12.81 -12.20 -3.46
CA ALA A 17 11.99 -11.12 -2.96
C ALA A 17 10.59 -11.45 -3.47
N MET A 18 9.79 -12.08 -2.61
CA MET A 18 8.35 -12.00 -2.74
C MET A 18 8.09 -10.51 -2.77
N ALA A 19 7.90 -9.98 -3.98
CA ALA A 19 7.13 -8.77 -4.15
C ALA A 19 5.74 -9.15 -3.62
N ALA A 20 5.57 -9.07 -2.30
CA ALA A 20 4.26 -8.87 -1.69
C ALA A 20 3.63 -7.79 -2.55
N ALA A 21 2.53 -8.12 -3.21
CA ALA A 21 1.95 -7.30 -4.25
C ALA A 21 1.63 -5.95 -3.64
N ALA A 22 2.57 -5.02 -3.82
CA ALA A 22 2.55 -3.73 -3.16
C ALA A 22 1.24 -3.06 -3.55
N VAL A 23 0.51 -2.54 -2.56
CA VAL A 23 -0.65 -1.66 -2.79
C VAL A 23 -0.36 -0.76 -3.99
N THR A 24 -1.15 -0.95 -5.04
CA THR A 24 -0.94 -0.27 -6.32
C THR A 24 -1.28 1.20 -6.20
N CYS A 25 -0.70 2.03 -7.07
CA CYS A 25 -0.99 3.46 -7.07
C CYS A 25 -2.46 3.75 -7.41
N GLU A 26 -3.06 2.92 -8.26
CA GLU A 26 -4.48 2.94 -8.59
C GLU A 26 -5.33 2.66 -7.34
N GLN A 27 -4.99 1.62 -6.56
CA GLN A 27 -5.69 1.33 -5.30
C GLN A 27 -5.60 2.48 -4.30
N LEU A 28 -4.45 3.15 -4.17
CA LEU A 28 -4.33 4.33 -3.30
C LEU A 28 -5.19 5.49 -3.78
N ALA A 29 -5.27 5.71 -5.10
CA ALA A 29 -6.12 6.73 -5.69
C ALA A 29 -7.61 6.42 -5.45
N ASP A 30 -8.02 5.17 -5.61
CA ASP A 30 -9.40 4.73 -5.33
C ASP A 30 -9.76 4.89 -3.86
N ILE A 31 -8.84 4.57 -2.94
CA ILE A 31 -9.01 4.80 -1.50
C ILE A 31 -9.15 6.29 -1.20
N ALA A 32 -8.31 7.14 -1.80
CA ALA A 32 -8.42 8.59 -1.64
C ALA A 32 -9.78 9.12 -2.14
N TYR A 33 -10.25 8.61 -3.28
CA TYR A 33 -11.55 8.98 -3.85
C TYR A 33 -12.72 8.54 -2.97
N ALA A 34 -12.73 7.28 -2.50
CA ALA A 34 -13.73 6.78 -1.57
C ALA A 34 -13.73 7.57 -0.25
N THR A 35 -12.55 7.92 0.25
CA THR A 35 -12.39 8.75 1.46
C THR A 35 -13.02 10.13 1.28
N GLN A 36 -12.80 10.78 0.13
CA GLN A 36 -13.43 12.07 -0.16
C GLN A 36 -14.95 11.95 -0.23
N GLN A 37 -15.48 10.90 -0.88
CA GLN A 37 -16.91 10.67 -0.92
C GLN A 37 -17.51 10.51 0.49
N LEU A 38 -16.88 9.72 1.35
CA LEU A 38 -17.35 9.53 2.73
C LEU A 38 -17.34 10.84 3.51
N ARG A 39 -16.30 11.65 3.36
CA ARG A 39 -16.26 12.99 3.96
C ARG A 39 -17.39 13.87 3.44
N ASP A 40 -17.60 13.90 2.13
CA ASP A 40 -18.61 14.75 1.48
C ASP A 40 -20.04 14.29 1.84
N GLN A 41 -20.21 13.01 2.20
CA GLN A 41 -21.43 12.45 2.79
C GLN A 41 -21.61 12.79 4.30
N GLY A 42 -20.65 13.48 4.91
CA GLY A 42 -20.71 13.90 6.31
C GLY A 42 -20.13 12.90 7.31
N HIS A 43 -19.45 11.84 6.86
CA HIS A 43 -18.77 10.92 7.78
C HIS A 43 -17.58 11.60 8.45
N SER A 44 -17.34 11.28 9.72
CA SER A 44 -16.18 11.76 10.46
C SER A 44 -14.91 10.99 10.08
N LEU A 45 -13.74 11.62 10.23
CA LEU A 45 -12.44 10.99 9.98
C LEU A 45 -12.28 9.69 10.77
N HIS A 46 -12.78 9.64 12.01
CA HIS A 46 -12.72 8.45 12.85
C HIS A 46 -13.46 7.27 12.23
N VAL A 47 -14.66 7.50 11.66
CA VAL A 47 -15.43 6.45 10.98
C VAL A 47 -14.70 5.96 9.73
N VAL A 48 -14.14 6.87 8.93
CA VAL A 48 -13.42 6.50 7.71
C VAL A 48 -12.14 5.71 8.03
N LEU A 49 -11.39 6.11 9.06
CA LEU A 49 -10.21 5.38 9.51
C LEU A 49 -10.57 4.01 10.10
N ALA A 50 -11.70 3.90 10.80
CA ALA A 50 -12.19 2.60 11.28
C ALA A 50 -12.52 1.66 10.12
N GLU A 51 -13.09 2.17 9.03
CA GLU A 51 -13.35 1.38 7.81
C GLU A 51 -12.04 0.93 7.14
N ALA A 52 -11.05 1.83 7.05
CA ALA A 52 -9.72 1.48 6.56
C ALA A 52 -9.02 0.45 7.49
N GLY A 53 -9.24 0.54 8.81
CA GLY A 53 -8.74 -0.42 9.80
C GLY A 53 -9.34 -1.82 9.65
N LYS A 54 -10.55 -1.97 9.08
CA LYS A 54 -11.09 -3.29 8.76
C LYS A 54 -10.27 -4.01 7.68
N LEU A 55 -9.50 -3.28 6.87
CA LEU A 55 -8.57 -3.89 5.91
C LEU A 55 -7.45 -4.66 6.62
N GLU A 56 -7.10 -4.30 7.86
CA GLU A 56 -6.15 -5.06 8.69
C GLU A 56 -6.67 -6.47 8.96
N LEU A 57 -7.97 -6.60 9.21
CA LEU A 57 -8.65 -7.88 9.47
C LEU A 57 -8.68 -8.80 8.24
N SER A 58 -8.50 -8.23 7.04
CA SER A 58 -8.50 -9.01 5.81
C SER A 58 -7.21 -9.81 5.59
N GLY A 59 -6.12 -9.46 6.29
CA GLY A 59 -4.79 -10.07 6.11
C GLY A 59 -4.18 -9.87 4.72
N LYS A 60 -4.78 -9.04 3.86
CA LYS A 60 -4.35 -8.81 2.48
C LYS A 60 -3.20 -7.81 2.36
N PHE A 61 -2.98 -7.01 3.39
CA PHE A 61 -2.00 -5.93 3.41
C PHE A 61 -0.99 -6.16 4.53
N THR A 62 0.27 -5.89 4.25
CA THR A 62 1.31 -5.80 5.25
C THR A 62 1.11 -4.58 6.15
N SER A 63 1.74 -4.56 7.33
CA SER A 63 1.67 -3.40 8.25
C SER A 63 2.08 -2.10 7.56
N ASN A 64 3.12 -2.13 6.72
CA ASN A 64 3.60 -0.95 6.00
C ASN A 64 2.56 -0.42 5.00
N GLU A 65 1.93 -1.34 4.25
CA GLU A 65 0.86 -0.97 3.31
C GLU A 65 -0.35 -0.38 4.01
N LEU A 66 -0.72 -0.93 5.17
CA LEU A 66 -1.80 -0.40 6.01
C LEU A 66 -1.48 1.00 6.52
N ASP A 67 -0.26 1.25 6.98
CA ASP A 67 0.18 2.58 7.40
C ASP A 67 0.11 3.59 6.23
N ARG A 68 0.52 3.15 5.04
CA ARG A 68 0.44 3.98 3.82
C ARG A 68 -1.01 4.26 3.41
N ILE A 69 -1.91 3.28 3.51
CA ILE A 69 -3.34 3.44 3.28
C ILE A 69 -3.92 4.46 4.27
N LYS A 70 -3.61 4.34 5.58
CA LYS A 70 -4.10 5.26 6.62
C LYS A 70 -3.62 6.70 6.39
N ASP A 71 -2.37 6.89 6.01
CA ASP A 71 -1.82 8.22 5.64
C ASP A 71 -2.57 8.83 4.45
N VAL A 72 -2.85 8.03 3.41
CA VAL A 72 -3.65 8.49 2.26
C VAL A 72 -5.07 8.85 2.66
N VAL A 73 -5.73 8.03 3.48
CA VAL A 73 -7.07 8.33 4.02
C VAL A 73 -7.06 9.66 4.79
N GLU A 74 -6.11 9.84 5.71
CA GLU A 74 -6.05 11.06 6.50
C GLU A 74 -5.83 12.31 5.63
N ARG A 75 -4.91 12.25 4.67
CA ARG A 75 -4.61 13.37 3.77
C ARG A 75 -5.76 13.68 2.81
N ALA A 76 -6.39 12.65 2.24
CA ALA A 76 -7.53 12.80 1.35
C ALA A 76 -8.74 13.38 2.09
N PHE A 77 -9.00 12.91 3.31
CA PHE A 77 -10.07 13.43 4.16
C PHE A 77 -9.86 14.91 4.48
N LYS A 78 -8.63 15.29 4.87
CA LYS A 78 -8.28 16.70 5.12
C LYS A 78 -8.25 17.58 3.87
N GLY A 79 -8.40 17.00 2.67
CA GLY A 79 -8.32 17.72 1.40
C GLY A 79 -6.91 18.19 1.05
N ILE A 80 -5.88 17.61 1.67
CA ILE A 80 -4.47 17.96 1.42
C ILE A 80 -4.02 17.46 0.04
N ARG A 81 -4.54 16.30 -0.37
CA ARG A 81 -4.26 15.68 -1.67
C ARG A 81 -5.56 15.20 -2.31
N SER A 82 -5.73 15.48 -3.59
CA SER A 82 -6.75 14.86 -4.44
C SER A 82 -6.35 13.43 -4.86
N PRO A 83 -7.30 12.58 -5.27
CA PRO A 83 -7.03 11.24 -5.76
C PRO A 83 -6.03 11.21 -6.91
N LEU A 84 -6.09 12.21 -7.80
CA LEU A 84 -5.16 12.35 -8.92
C LEU A 84 -3.74 12.67 -8.45
N GLU A 85 -3.58 13.55 -7.45
CA GLU A 85 -2.27 13.84 -6.87
C GLU A 85 -1.68 12.62 -6.14
N VAL A 86 -2.53 11.83 -5.46
CA VAL A 86 -2.09 10.57 -4.83
C VAL A 86 -1.58 9.58 -5.88
N LEU A 87 -2.30 9.43 -6.99
CA LEU A 87 -1.89 8.57 -8.10
C LEU A 87 -0.53 8.99 -8.66
N GLN A 88 -0.36 10.29 -8.92
CA GLN A 88 0.85 10.85 -9.51
C GLN A 88 2.04 10.74 -8.55
N GLU A 89 1.88 11.13 -7.28
CA GLU A 89 2.95 11.03 -6.28
C GLU A 89 3.39 9.57 -6.06
N CYS A 90 2.47 8.62 -6.15
CA CYS A 90 2.82 7.21 -6.07
C CYS A 90 3.62 6.74 -7.28
N LYS A 91 3.20 7.10 -8.49
CA LYS A 91 3.86 6.71 -9.75
C LYS A 91 5.26 7.33 -9.88
N ASP A 92 5.43 8.57 -9.46
CA ASP A 92 6.70 9.28 -9.52
C ASP A 92 7.77 8.68 -8.59
N LYS A 93 7.35 7.93 -7.55
CA LYS A 93 8.24 7.23 -6.61
C LYS A 93 8.61 5.81 -7.02
N LEU A 94 8.04 5.29 -8.11
CA LEU A 94 8.43 3.97 -8.65
C LEU A 94 9.72 4.12 -9.47
N PRO A 95 10.74 3.28 -9.26
CA PRO A 95 11.92 3.26 -10.12
C PRO A 95 11.50 2.92 -11.56
N ARG A 96 12.00 3.69 -12.54
CA ARG A 96 11.79 3.44 -13.97
C ARG A 96 12.48 2.16 -14.43
#